data_AF-A0A645I8M1-F1
#
_entry.id   AF-A0A645I8M1-F1
#
_cell.length_a   1.000
_cell.length_b   1.000
_cell.length_c   1.000
_cell.angle_alpha   90.00
_cell.angle_beta   90.00
_cell.angle_gamma   90.00
#
_symmetry.space_group_name_H-M   'P 1'
#
loop_
_entity.id
_entity.type
_entity.pdbx_description
1 polymer ?
#
loop_
_entity_poly.entity_id
_entity_poly.type
_entity_poly.pdbx_seq_one_letter_code
_entity_poly.pdbx_strand_id
1 'polypeptide(L)'
;MQSQSQLKSIYKDAADIISDNCDCTLFLSGRGKNAKEISEALGKETIDSYNTSENRGREVSHGLNYQKLGKELMTQDEIAVMDGGKCILQVRGVRPFFSDKYDITRHPNYKYLSDADKKNAFDTGRYLAFIRKTKQRAIVKPDEVFDYYEIDLSDEDAAE
;
A
#
# COMPACT_ATOMS: atom_id res chain seq x y z
N MET A 1 1.24 -0.84 4.65
CA MET A 1 2.32 -1.59 5.34
C MET A 1 3.15 -2.34 4.32
N GLN A 2 4.46 -2.49 4.55
CA GLN A 2 5.35 -3.12 3.56
C GLN A 2 5.35 -4.65 3.62
N SER A 3 5.08 -5.25 4.79
CA SER A 3 5.03 -6.71 4.94
C SER A 3 4.12 -7.12 6.11
N GLN A 4 3.27 -8.12 5.89
CA GLN A 4 2.43 -8.71 6.96
C GLN A 4 3.29 -9.35 8.06
N SER A 5 4.49 -9.83 7.71
CA SER A 5 5.44 -10.39 8.68
C SER A 5 5.95 -9.34 9.68
N GLN A 6 6.03 -8.07 9.28
CA GLN A 6 6.40 -6.99 10.20
C GLN A 6 5.27 -6.71 11.21
N LEU A 7 4.01 -6.73 10.75
CA LEU A 7 2.84 -6.59 11.61
C LEU A 7 2.78 -7.72 12.64
N LYS A 8 2.91 -8.98 12.20
CA LYS A 8 2.94 -10.15 13.11
C LYS A 8 4.10 -10.12 14.10
N SER A 9 5.23 -9.53 13.73
CA SER A 9 6.38 -9.40 14.64
C SER A 9 6.12 -8.40 15.77
N ILE A 10 5.35 -7.33 15.53
CA ILE A 10 5.04 -6.29 16.52
C ILE A 10 3.80 -6.70 17.35
N TYR A 11 2.76 -7.20 16.70
CA TYR A 11 1.44 -7.40 17.31
C TYR A 11 1.07 -8.88 17.53
N LYS A 12 1.91 -9.84 17.13
CA LYS A 12 1.71 -11.29 17.30
C LYS A 12 0.31 -11.72 16.85
N ASP A 13 -0.54 -12.13 17.80
CA ASP A 13 -1.89 -12.65 17.56
C ASP A 13 -2.91 -11.53 17.27
N ALA A 14 -2.66 -10.30 17.77
CA ALA A 14 -3.51 -9.16 17.47
C ALA A 14 -3.37 -8.66 16.02
N ALA A 15 -2.28 -9.03 15.35
CA ALA A 15 -2.02 -8.68 13.96
C ALA A 15 -3.10 -9.23 13.02
N ASP A 16 -3.53 -10.47 13.22
CA ASP A 16 -4.54 -11.12 12.39
C ASP A 16 -5.92 -10.49 12.64
N ILE A 17 -6.28 -10.18 13.89
CA ILE A 17 -7.54 -9.50 14.24
C ILE A 17 -7.63 -8.11 13.59
N ILE A 18 -6.53 -7.36 13.55
CA ILE A 18 -6.50 -6.03 12.93
C ILE A 18 -6.66 -6.14 11.41
N SER A 19 -5.99 -7.11 10.79
CA SER A 19 -6.12 -7.35 9.36
C SER A 19 -7.54 -7.77 8.98
N ASP A 20 -8.19 -8.61 9.79
CA ASP A 20 -9.56 -9.10 9.53
C ASP A 20 -10.62 -7.99 9.67
N ASN A 21 -10.38 -6.97 10.50
CA ASN A 21 -11.27 -5.82 10.64
C ASN A 21 -11.07 -4.75 9.55
N CYS A 22 -10.07 -4.88 8.67
CA CYS A 22 -9.89 -3.92 7.58
C CYS A 22 -10.96 -4.14 6.50
N ASP A 23 -11.85 -3.17 6.29
CA ASP A 23 -12.89 -3.22 5.24
C ASP A 23 -12.32 -3.16 3.82
N CYS A 24 -11.09 -2.64 3.67
CA CYS A 24 -10.41 -2.43 2.40
C CYS A 24 -8.96 -2.92 2.46
N THR A 25 -8.58 -3.76 1.50
CA THR A 25 -7.20 -4.22 1.32
C THR A 25 -6.66 -3.67 0.00
N LEU A 26 -5.67 -2.77 0.10
CA LEU A 26 -4.96 -2.22 -1.05
C LEU A 26 -3.65 -2.98 -1.27
N PHE A 27 -3.55 -3.67 -2.40
CA PHE A 27 -2.31 -4.28 -2.85
C PHE A 27 -1.63 -3.39 -3.88
N LEU A 28 -0.45 -2.90 -3.53
CA LEU A 28 0.45 -2.20 -4.43
C LEU A 28 1.46 -3.22 -4.96
N SER A 29 1.74 -3.19 -6.26
CA SER A 29 2.72 -4.08 -6.89
C SER A 29 3.98 -4.25 -6.02
N GLY A 30 4.30 -5.49 -5.66
CA GLY A 30 5.34 -5.81 -4.70
C GLY A 30 5.67 -7.30 -4.65
N ARG A 31 6.97 -7.62 -4.53
CA ARG A 31 7.45 -8.99 -4.38
C ARG A 31 7.28 -9.46 -2.92
N GLY A 32 6.28 -10.27 -2.64
CA GLY A 32 6.06 -10.83 -1.31
C GLY A 32 5.05 -11.98 -1.28
N LYS A 33 5.02 -12.71 -0.16
CA LYS A 33 4.09 -13.84 0.09
C LYS A 33 2.61 -13.45 -0.08
N ASN A 34 2.31 -12.16 0.07
CA ASN A 34 0.99 -11.57 -0.12
C ASN A 34 0.44 -11.75 -1.54
N ALA A 35 1.28 -11.93 -2.58
CA ALA A 35 0.80 -12.12 -3.95
C ALA A 35 -0.05 -13.41 -4.10
N LYS A 36 0.28 -14.45 -3.31
CA LYS A 36 -0.49 -15.68 -3.26
C LYS A 36 -1.86 -15.48 -2.61
N GLU A 37 -1.89 -14.79 -1.47
CA GLU A 37 -3.13 -14.46 -0.76
C GLU A 37 -4.07 -13.62 -1.64
N ILE A 38 -3.52 -12.67 -2.42
CA ILE A 38 -4.30 -11.87 -3.36
C ILE A 38 -4.78 -12.71 -4.55
N SER A 39 -3.97 -13.61 -5.12
CA SER A 39 -4.44 -14.52 -6.18
C SER A 39 -5.62 -15.37 -5.71
N GLU A 40 -5.54 -15.92 -4.50
CA GLU A 40 -6.62 -16.69 -3.89
C GLU A 40 -7.89 -15.83 -3.68
N ALA A 41 -7.72 -14.57 -3.26
CA ALA A 41 -8.82 -13.63 -3.06
C ALA A 41 -9.47 -13.15 -4.38
N LEU A 42 -8.71 -13.05 -5.48
CA LEU A 42 -9.23 -12.71 -6.82
C LEU A 42 -10.08 -13.84 -7.41
N GLY A 43 -9.77 -15.09 -7.04
CA GLY A 43 -10.50 -16.27 -7.48
C GLY A 43 -10.06 -16.80 -8.84
N LYS A 44 -10.87 -17.71 -9.39
CA LYS A 44 -10.60 -18.45 -10.63
C LYS A 44 -11.58 -18.06 -11.72
N GLU A 45 -11.07 -17.87 -12.93
CA GLU A 45 -11.83 -17.76 -14.16
C GLU A 45 -12.08 -19.16 -14.76
N THR A 46 -13.26 -19.35 -15.34
CA THR A 46 -13.58 -20.59 -16.07
C THR A 46 -13.18 -20.42 -17.52
N ILE A 47 -12.27 -21.25 -18.00
CA ILE A 47 -11.85 -21.31 -19.39
C ILE A 47 -12.45 -22.56 -20.03
N ASP A 48 -13.21 -22.37 -21.10
CA ASP A 48 -13.65 -23.46 -21.96
C ASP A 48 -12.49 -23.83 -22.90
N SER A 49 -11.89 -25.00 -22.68
CA SER A 49 -10.81 -25.54 -23.50
C SER A 49 -11.38 -26.43 -24.60
N TYR A 50 -11.02 -26.10 -25.83
CA TYR A 50 -11.39 -26.84 -27.04
C TYR A 50 -10.16 -27.61 -27.54
N ASN A 51 -10.16 -28.92 -27.34
CA ASN A 51 -9.07 -29.77 -27.79
C ASN A 51 -9.49 -30.49 -29.08
N THR A 52 -8.84 -30.15 -30.19
CA THR A 52 -9.04 -30.82 -31.48
C THR A 52 -7.94 -31.86 -31.65
N SER A 53 -8.29 -33.14 -31.53
CA SER A 53 -7.38 -34.22 -31.84
C SER A 53 -7.65 -34.69 -33.27
N GLU A 54 -6.65 -34.58 -34.13
CA GLU A 54 -6.67 -35.17 -35.47
C GLU A 54 -5.82 -36.45 -35.41
N ASN A 55 -6.45 -37.60 -35.55
CA ASN A 55 -5.73 -38.87 -35.60
C ASN A 55 -5.59 -39.29 -37.07
N ARG A 56 -4.37 -39.15 -37.61
CA ARG A 56 -4.07 -39.39 -39.02
C ARG A 56 -3.60 -40.83 -39.20
N GLY A 57 -4.58 -41.74 -39.25
CA GLY A 57 -4.39 -43.16 -39.60
C GLY A 57 -4.71 -43.43 -41.07
N ARG A 58 -5.37 -44.55 -41.36
CA ARG A 58 -5.82 -44.93 -42.72
C ARG A 58 -7.09 -44.19 -43.18
N GLU A 59 -7.86 -43.66 -42.23
CA GLU A 59 -8.93 -42.67 -42.41
C GLU A 59 -8.66 -41.50 -41.46
N VAL A 60 -9.00 -40.28 -41.88
CA VAL A 60 -8.87 -39.07 -41.05
C VAL A 60 -10.04 -39.03 -40.08
N SER A 61 -9.75 -39.12 -38.78
CA SER A 61 -10.75 -38.96 -37.73
C SER A 61 -10.46 -37.68 -36.94
N HIS A 62 -11.49 -36.87 -36.74
CA HIS A 62 -11.46 -35.67 -35.91
C HIS A 62 -12.18 -35.97 -34.59
N GLY A 63 -11.44 -35.93 -33.49
CA GLY A 63 -11.99 -35.95 -32.13
C GLY A 63 -12.10 -34.53 -31.59
N LEU A 64 -13.31 -34.10 -31.23
CA LEU A 64 -13.53 -32.83 -30.53
C LEU A 64 -13.78 -33.14 -29.05
N ASN A 65 -12.92 -32.61 -28.17
CA ASN A 65 -13.08 -32.73 -26.73
C ASN A 65 -13.26 -31.34 -26.10
N TYR A 66 -14.36 -31.16 -25.38
CA TYR A 66 -14.70 -29.93 -24.68
C TYR A 66 -14.41 -30.13 -23.18
N GLN A 67 -13.49 -29.33 -22.63
CA GLN A 67 -13.12 -29.41 -21.22
C GLN A 67 -13.22 -28.03 -20.57
N LYS A 68 -13.98 -27.92 -19.48
CA LYS A 68 -14.00 -26.71 -18.65
C LYS A 68 -12.83 -26.76 -17.68
N LEU A 69 -11.92 -25.80 -17.75
CA LEU A 69 -10.72 -25.73 -16.95
C LEU A 69 -10.77 -24.46 -16.10
N GLY A 70 -10.54 -24.58 -14.80
CA GLY A 70 -10.45 -23.42 -13.91
C GLY A 70 -9.03 -22.87 -13.88
N LYS A 71 -8.83 -21.64 -14.36
CA LYS A 71 -7.55 -20.92 -14.28
C LYS A 71 -7.64 -19.83 -13.22
N GLU A 72 -6.56 -19.53 -12.51
CA GLU A 72 -6.51 -18.32 -11.67
C GLU A 72 -6.70 -17.08 -12.54
N LEU A 73 -7.53 -16.12 -12.09
CA LEU A 73 -7.85 -14.90 -12.85
C LEU A 73 -6.57 -14.08 -13.13
N MET A 74 -5.70 -13.99 -12.14
CA MET A 74 -4.38 -13.40 -12.27
C MET A 74 -3.41 -14.28 -11.48
N THR A 75 -2.41 -14.82 -12.16
CA THR A 75 -1.43 -15.70 -11.53
C THR A 75 -0.53 -14.92 -10.58
N GLN A 76 0.07 -15.62 -9.63
CA GLN A 76 1.00 -15.01 -8.66
C GLN A 76 2.15 -14.27 -9.37
N ASP A 77 2.60 -14.81 -10.51
CA ASP A 77 3.66 -14.19 -11.32
C ASP A 77 3.18 -12.90 -12.00
N GLU A 78 1.95 -12.88 -12.53
CA GLU A 78 1.35 -11.68 -13.12
C GLU A 78 1.12 -10.58 -12.07
N ILE A 79 0.72 -10.96 -10.84
CA ILE A 79 0.57 -10.03 -9.71
C ILE A 79 1.94 -9.49 -9.26
N ALA A 80 2.98 -10.33 -9.25
CA ALA A 80 4.32 -9.93 -8.83
C ALA A 80 5.06 -9.04 -9.84
N VAL A 81 4.68 -9.13 -11.12
CA VAL A 81 5.26 -8.34 -12.23
C VAL A 81 4.35 -7.17 -12.62
N MET A 82 3.27 -6.93 -11.88
CA MET A 82 2.35 -5.82 -12.10
C MET A 82 3.11 -4.49 -12.15
N ASP A 83 2.73 -3.61 -13.07
CA ASP A 83 3.37 -2.29 -13.17
C ASP A 83 3.25 -1.53 -11.84
N GLY A 84 4.31 -0.82 -11.48
CA GLY A 84 4.37 -0.03 -10.26
C GLY A 84 3.22 0.96 -10.22
N GLY A 85 2.76 1.46 -11.37
CA GLY A 85 1.63 2.37 -11.53
C GLY A 85 0.25 1.80 -11.19
N LYS A 86 0.11 0.50 -10.95
CA LYS A 86 -1.19 -0.16 -10.76
C LYS A 86 -1.36 -0.76 -9.37
N CYS A 87 -2.61 -0.90 -8.96
CA CYS A 87 -3.00 -1.48 -7.68
C CYS A 87 -4.26 -2.34 -7.82
N ILE A 88 -4.34 -3.35 -6.96
CA ILE A 88 -5.55 -4.12 -6.76
C ILE A 88 -6.15 -3.64 -5.46
N LEU A 89 -7.41 -3.21 -5.48
CA LEU A 89 -8.13 -2.83 -4.29
C LEU A 89 -9.31 -3.78 -4.11
N GLN A 90 -9.36 -4.38 -2.93
CA GLN A 90 -10.41 -5.28 -2.49
C GLN A 90 -11.21 -4.56 -1.43
N VAL A 91 -12.49 -4.32 -1.69
CA VAL A 91 -13.43 -3.71 -0.75
C VAL A 91 -14.48 -4.75 -0.39
N ARG A 92 -14.84 -4.84 0.89
CA ARG A 92 -15.86 -5.78 1.37
C ARG A 92 -17.17 -5.59 0.59
N GLY A 93 -17.70 -6.68 0.04
CA GLY A 93 -19.00 -6.70 -0.65
C GLY A 93 -18.95 -6.43 -2.16
N VAL A 94 -17.79 -6.09 -2.73
CA VAL A 94 -17.61 -5.94 -4.18
C VAL A 94 -16.49 -6.83 -4.71
N ARG A 95 -16.51 -7.10 -6.02
CA ARG A 95 -15.38 -7.79 -6.66
C ARG A 95 -14.14 -6.89 -6.60
N PRO A 96 -12.95 -7.46 -6.40
CA PRO A 96 -11.70 -6.71 -6.44
C PRO A 96 -11.58 -5.95 -7.76
N PHE A 97 -11.00 -4.76 -7.68
CA PHE A 97 -10.81 -3.90 -8.84
C PHE A 97 -9.34 -3.64 -9.10
N PHE A 98 -9.01 -3.64 -10.37
CA PHE A 98 -7.70 -3.28 -10.88
C PHE A 98 -7.74 -1.81 -11.29
N SER A 99 -7.00 -0.96 -10.56
CA SER A 99 -6.99 0.48 -10.77
C SER A 99 -5.56 0.99 -10.90
N ASP A 100 -5.39 2.13 -11.54
CA ASP A 100 -4.13 2.87 -11.51
C ASP A 100 -3.97 3.60 -10.17
N LYS A 101 -2.73 3.85 -9.77
CA LYS A 101 -2.38 4.65 -8.59
C LYS A 101 -2.81 6.09 -8.81
N TYR A 102 -3.12 6.77 -7.71
CA TYR A 102 -3.54 8.16 -7.76
C TYR A 102 -2.43 9.07 -8.33
N ASP A 103 -2.78 9.85 -9.35
CA ASP A 103 -1.88 10.85 -9.93
C ASP A 103 -1.60 11.98 -8.94
N ILE A 104 -0.36 12.04 -8.45
CA ILE A 104 0.08 13.00 -7.44
C ILE A 104 -0.12 14.45 -7.95
N THR A 105 0.02 14.67 -9.25
CA THR A 105 -0.15 15.98 -9.92
C THR A 105 -1.55 16.55 -9.84
N ARG A 106 -2.57 15.70 -9.62
CA ARG A 106 -3.98 16.11 -9.52
C ARG A 106 -4.38 16.46 -8.09
N HIS A 107 -3.50 16.27 -7.11
CA HIS A 107 -3.79 16.58 -5.72
C HIS A 107 -3.76 18.11 -5.48
N PRO A 108 -4.74 18.69 -4.76
CA PRO A 108 -4.79 20.15 -4.49
C PRO A 108 -3.53 20.68 -3.79
N ASN A 109 -2.88 19.84 -2.99
CA ASN A 109 -1.66 20.19 -2.26
C ASN A 109 -0.36 19.79 -2.99
N TYR A 110 -0.41 19.41 -4.27
CA TYR A 110 0.79 19.01 -5.03
C TYR A 110 1.87 20.11 -5.06
N LYS A 111 1.47 21.38 -4.98
CA LYS A 111 2.37 22.55 -4.93
C LYS A 111 3.40 22.51 -3.79
N TYR A 112 3.10 21.83 -2.69
CA TYR A 112 3.99 21.73 -1.52
C TYR A 112 4.93 20.52 -1.58
N LEU A 113 4.81 19.67 -2.59
CA LEU A 113 5.66 18.50 -2.73
C LEU A 113 7.01 18.88 -3.37
N SER A 114 8.06 18.16 -2.99
CA SER A 114 9.40 18.29 -3.58
C SER A 114 9.43 18.01 -5.09
N ASP A 115 8.45 17.24 -5.59
CA ASP A 115 8.28 16.92 -7.01
C ASP A 115 7.75 18.11 -7.84
N ALA A 116 7.08 19.08 -7.20
CA ALA A 116 6.63 20.31 -7.85
C ALA A 116 7.70 21.42 -7.81
N ASP A 117 8.43 21.54 -6.69
CA ASP A 117 9.55 22.46 -6.56
C ASP A 117 10.65 21.84 -5.67
N LYS A 118 11.89 21.76 -6.21
CA LYS A 118 13.06 21.22 -5.49
C LYS A 118 13.36 21.97 -4.19
N LYS A 119 12.81 23.18 -4.02
CA LYS A 119 12.90 23.96 -2.77
C LYS A 119 12.10 23.36 -1.60
N ASN A 120 11.08 22.55 -1.89
CA ASN A 120 10.26 21.88 -0.88
C ASN A 120 10.84 20.50 -0.48
N ALA A 121 12.05 20.15 -0.96
CA ALA A 121 12.74 18.94 -0.57
C ALA A 121 12.99 18.92 0.94
N PHE A 122 12.36 17.95 1.62
CA PHE A 122 12.53 17.78 3.05
C PHE A 122 13.91 17.18 3.34
N ASP A 123 14.83 18.04 3.77
CA ASP A 123 16.18 17.65 4.20
C ASP A 123 16.15 17.13 5.63
N THR A 124 16.19 15.80 5.77
CA THR A 124 16.23 15.09 7.06
C THR A 124 17.41 15.52 7.93
N GLY A 125 18.54 15.90 7.32
CA GLY A 125 19.72 16.38 8.05
C GLY A 125 19.47 17.71 8.73
N ARG A 126 18.88 18.67 8.02
CA ARG A 126 18.44 19.96 8.58
C ARG A 126 17.37 19.78 9.66
N TYR A 127 16.40 18.89 9.44
CA TYR A 127 15.33 18.65 10.42
C TYR A 127 15.87 18.03 11.73
N LEU A 128 16.73 17.03 11.64
CA LEU A 128 17.37 16.43 12.82
C LEU A 128 18.32 17.41 13.52
N ALA A 129 19.04 18.25 12.77
CA ALA A 129 19.86 19.31 13.34
C ALA A 129 19.00 20.37 14.04
N PHE A 130 17.85 20.75 13.47
CA PHE A 130 16.90 21.66 14.10
C PHE A 130 16.34 21.07 15.39
N ILE A 131 15.83 19.83 15.38
CA ILE A 131 15.33 19.17 16.61
C ILE A 131 16.43 19.05 17.66
N ARG A 132 17.65 18.66 17.28
CA ARG A 132 18.79 18.59 18.20
C ARG A 132 19.12 19.97 18.78
N LYS A 133 19.10 21.02 17.96
CA LYS A 133 19.39 22.40 18.39
C LYS A 133 18.28 22.97 19.27
N THR A 134 17.02 22.65 19.01
CA THR A 134 15.86 23.09 19.81
C THR A 134 15.77 22.32 21.14
N LYS A 135 16.07 21.02 21.16
CA LYS A 135 16.25 20.26 22.41
C LYS A 135 17.46 20.72 23.21
N GLN A 136 18.57 21.10 22.55
CA GLN A 136 19.73 21.67 23.23
C GLN A 136 19.48 23.09 23.75
N ARG A 137 18.65 23.89 23.08
CA ARG A 137 18.19 25.20 23.60
C ARG A 137 17.30 25.09 24.83
N ALA A 138 16.60 23.97 25.01
CA ALA A 138 15.89 23.67 26.25
C ALA A 138 16.83 23.26 27.40
N ILE A 139 18.10 22.94 27.11
CA ILE A 139 19.13 22.73 28.13
C ILE A 139 19.85 24.07 28.30
N VAL A 140 19.25 24.92 29.13
CA VAL A 140 19.87 26.18 29.58
C VAL A 140 21.22 25.83 30.20
N LYS A 141 22.31 26.38 29.66
CA LYS A 141 23.61 26.30 30.33
C LYS A 141 23.56 27.24 31.54
N PRO A 142 24.14 26.89 32.70
CA PRO A 142 24.02 27.67 33.93
C PRO A 142 24.46 29.15 33.85
N ASP A 143 25.26 29.50 32.83
CA ASP A 143 25.94 30.81 32.73
C ASP A 143 25.31 31.81 31.73
N GLU A 144 24.21 31.48 31.05
CA GLU A 144 23.54 32.45 30.16
C GLU A 144 22.27 33.03 30.79
N VAL A 145 22.28 34.36 30.96
CA VAL A 145 21.13 35.14 31.44
C VAL A 145 20.01 35.08 30.39
N PHE A 146 18.81 34.67 30.81
CA PHE A 146 17.62 34.64 29.97
C PHE A 146 16.52 35.50 30.57
N ASP A 147 15.79 36.23 29.72
CA ASP A 147 14.62 37.00 30.13
C ASP A 147 13.44 36.04 30.33
N TYR A 148 12.95 35.98 31.56
CA TYR A 148 11.74 35.25 31.93
C TYR A 148 10.52 36.16 31.75
N TYR A 149 9.52 35.69 31.02
CA TYR A 149 8.20 36.32 30.97
C TYR A 149 7.21 35.39 31.65
N GLU A 150 6.72 35.79 32.82
CA GLU A 150 5.52 35.18 33.42
C GLU A 150 4.33 35.54 32.54
N ILE A 151 3.70 34.52 31.96
CA ILE A 151 2.38 34.66 31.36
C ILE A 151 1.41 34.26 32.45
N ASP A 152 0.81 35.24 33.11
CA ASP A 152 -0.31 35.03 34.01
C ASP A 152 -1.51 34.56 33.17
N LEU A 153 -1.89 33.29 33.34
CA LEU A 153 -3.08 32.67 32.72
C LEU A 153 -4.40 33.07 33.45
N SER A 154 -4.37 34.15 34.22
CA SER A 154 -5.52 34.62 35.01
C SER A 154 -6.71 35.11 34.17
N ASP A 155 -6.48 35.43 32.88
CA ASP A 155 -7.47 36.11 32.03
C ASP A 155 -8.13 35.20 30.98
N GLU A 156 -7.82 33.89 30.91
CA GLU A 156 -8.49 32.96 29.98
C GLU A 156 -9.83 32.39 30.51
N ASP A 157 -10.18 32.61 31.79
CA ASP A 157 -11.47 32.20 32.36
C ASP A 157 -12.58 33.27 32.22
N ALA A 158 -12.34 34.38 31.49
CA ALA A 158 -13.29 35.50 31.37
C ALA A 158 -13.81 35.75 29.93
N ALA A 159 -13.77 34.76 29.04
CA ALA A 159 -14.42 34.83 27.73
C ALA A 159 -15.29 33.59 27.47
N GLU A 160 -16.44 33.59 28.14
CA GLU A 160 -17.66 32.85 27.73
C GLU A 160 -18.27 33.48 26.46
#